data_AF-A0A9W8N6Y1-F1
#
_entry.id   AF-A0A9W8N6Y1-F1
#
_cell.length_a   1.000
_cell.length_b   1.000
_cell.length_c   1.000
_cell.angle_alpha   90.00
_cell.angle_beta   90.00
_cell.angle_gamma   90.00
#
_symmetry.space_group_name_H-M   'P 1'
#
loop_
_entity.id
_entity.type
_entity.pdbx_description
1 polymer ?
#
loop_
_entity_poly.entity_id
_entity_poly.type
_entity_poly.pdbx_seq_one_letter_code
_entity_poly.pdbx_strand_id
1 'polypeptide(L)'
;MPTQVRIFAMPKSLGETLASTTSTVTTSSTPTSPPRKLELTNGNTQGLKSPPNMSVGMAIPEESKEGSITFGSQDELPKLPIPDLSSSCRKYLAALRPLQGPREHAETKLAVEEFLKSDGPDLQERLQKYALGKSSFIEQFWYDSYLNFDNPVVLNLNPFFLLEDDPTPERNNQVTRAASLVVSALEFVRAVRREELPPDKVRGKPLCMYQYSRLFGTARVPTNHGCQIEQDPDSKHVVVLCRGQFYWFDVLDDNSDLIMSERDLAINLQTIVDDAVQTPIQEAAKGALGILSTENRKIWSGLREVLTREEHSNNADCLGIVDSALFVLCLDYTEPATAAELCQNMLCGTNEVVKGVQIGTCINRWYDKLQIIVCKNGSAGINFEHTGVDGHTVLRFASDLYTDTILRFARTINGQAPSLWKTTSPDPSKRDPESFGDVNTTPHKLEWDMIPELNVAVRFAETRLADLIGQNEFECLDFSGYGKNFITSMGFSPDAFVQMAFQAAYYGLYGRVECTYEPAMTKSYLHGRTEAIRSVTDDSVHFVQTFWADNPAETKVEALQKACEQHVNSTRLCAKAQSQAAMDTQVL
;
A
#
# COMPACT_ATOMS: atom_id res chain seq x y z
N MET A 1 26.96 38.68 -30.03
CA MET A 1 26.50 39.60 -28.96
C MET A 1 26.43 38.79 -27.68
N PRO A 2 27.14 39.18 -26.61
CA PRO A 2 27.18 38.39 -25.38
C PRO A 2 25.92 38.61 -24.53
N THR A 3 25.40 37.49 -24.03
CA THR A 3 24.18 37.32 -23.24
C THR A 3 24.33 37.99 -21.86
N GLN A 4 23.41 38.89 -21.51
CA GLN A 4 23.34 39.52 -20.19
C GLN A 4 22.80 38.53 -19.14
N VAL A 5 23.59 38.31 -18.09
CA VAL A 5 23.18 37.59 -16.87
C VAL A 5 22.31 38.53 -16.02
N ARG A 6 21.07 38.15 -15.72
CA ARG A 6 20.24 38.82 -14.71
C ARG A 6 20.68 38.36 -13.32
N ILE A 7 21.23 39.29 -12.53
CA ILE A 7 21.52 39.09 -11.11
C ILE A 7 20.27 39.50 -10.32
N PHE A 8 19.70 38.57 -9.54
CA PHE A 8 18.60 38.87 -8.62
C PHE A 8 19.13 39.65 -7.41
N ALA A 9 18.52 40.78 -7.10
CA ALA A 9 18.81 41.57 -5.91
C ALA A 9 17.98 41.04 -4.72
N MET A 10 18.58 40.96 -3.53
CA MET A 10 17.87 40.58 -2.31
C MET A 10 16.77 41.60 -1.94
N PRO A 11 15.64 41.16 -1.35
CA PRO A 11 14.57 42.07 -0.92
C PRO A 11 15.05 43.00 0.20
N LYS A 12 14.70 44.29 0.11
CA LYS A 12 14.94 45.28 1.17
C LYS A 12 13.90 45.13 2.28
N SER A 13 14.32 45.43 3.51
CA SER A 13 13.41 45.42 4.66
C SER A 13 12.37 46.54 4.58
N LEU A 14 11.17 46.27 5.11
CA LEU A 14 10.00 47.17 5.06
C LEU A 14 10.25 48.56 5.66
N GLY A 15 11.30 48.73 6.48
CA GLY A 15 11.70 50.01 7.07
C GLY A 15 12.42 50.97 6.12
N GLU A 16 13.06 50.47 5.05
CA GLU A 16 13.78 51.32 4.07
C GLU A 16 12.84 51.95 3.04
N THR A 17 11.64 51.39 2.84
CA THR A 17 10.66 51.87 1.85
C THR A 17 9.91 53.13 2.32
N LEU A 18 10.00 53.49 3.60
CA LEU A 18 9.25 54.61 4.20
C LEU A 18 10.10 55.86 4.46
N ALA A 19 11.38 55.85 4.13
CA ALA A 19 12.30 56.95 4.41
C ALA A 19 13.07 57.41 3.16
N SER A 20 12.37 57.82 2.09
CA SER A 20 13.02 58.61 1.03
C SER A 20 12.05 59.51 0.27
N THR A 21 11.77 60.68 0.84
CA THR A 21 11.36 61.87 0.08
C THR A 21 12.41 62.93 0.35
N THR A 22 13.39 63.10 -0.54
CA THR A 22 13.98 64.39 -1.00
C THR A 22 15.31 64.23 -1.76
N SER A 23 15.32 64.77 -2.99
CA SER A 23 16.39 65.51 -3.69
C SER A 23 17.85 64.98 -3.84
N THR A 24 18.16 64.59 -5.10
CA THR A 24 19.24 65.05 -6.02
C THR A 24 20.72 65.22 -5.57
N VAL A 25 21.62 64.63 -6.39
CA VAL A 25 22.81 65.21 -7.10
C VAL A 25 24.04 64.26 -7.12
N THR A 26 24.62 64.17 -8.32
CA THR A 26 25.82 63.50 -8.89
C THR A 26 27.15 63.51 -8.09
N THR A 27 27.99 62.47 -8.23
CA THR A 27 29.30 62.46 -8.96
C THR A 27 30.15 61.19 -8.70
N SER A 28 31.08 60.94 -9.63
CA SER A 28 32.00 59.81 -9.88
C SER A 28 33.16 59.58 -8.90
N SER A 29 33.64 58.32 -8.77
CA SER A 29 35.06 57.90 -8.97
C SER A 29 35.38 56.47 -8.46
N THR A 30 36.07 55.68 -9.27
CA THR A 30 36.98 54.55 -8.94
C THR A 30 38.37 55.10 -8.51
N PRO A 31 39.38 54.34 -7.97
CA PRO A 31 39.72 52.89 -8.12
C PRO A 31 40.14 52.22 -6.77
N THR A 32 40.55 50.94 -6.58
CA THR A 32 41.74 50.20 -7.09
C THR A 32 41.79 48.80 -6.42
N SER A 33 42.36 47.80 -7.11
CA SER A 33 42.58 46.36 -6.80
C SER A 33 43.65 46.08 -5.70
N PRO A 34 44.13 44.84 -5.32
CA PRO A 34 44.09 43.50 -5.98
C PRO A 34 43.90 42.25 -5.05
N PRO A 35 44.00 40.99 -5.55
CA PRO A 35 43.38 39.77 -4.99
C PRO A 35 44.37 38.77 -4.33
N ARG A 36 43.85 37.68 -3.73
CA ARG A 36 44.67 36.51 -3.33
C ARG A 36 44.04 35.17 -3.75
N LYS A 37 44.86 34.37 -4.45
CA LYS A 37 44.73 32.99 -4.95
C LYS A 37 44.59 31.96 -3.79
N LEU A 38 43.71 30.95 -3.87
CA LEU A 38 43.83 29.61 -4.51
C LEU A 38 44.79 28.65 -3.77
N GLU A 39 44.27 27.55 -3.20
CA GLU A 39 44.97 26.26 -3.08
C GLU A 39 43.98 25.09 -3.27
N LEU A 40 44.27 24.26 -4.29
CA LEU A 40 43.78 22.90 -4.49
C LEU A 40 44.81 21.95 -3.89
N THR A 41 44.35 20.83 -3.30
CA THR A 41 45.19 19.65 -3.09
C THR A 41 44.51 18.40 -3.65
N ASN A 42 45.19 17.75 -4.59
CA ASN A 42 44.86 16.49 -5.25
C ASN A 42 45.13 15.27 -4.36
N GLY A 43 44.35 14.22 -4.58
CA GLY A 43 44.88 12.86 -4.81
C GLY A 43 44.47 11.77 -3.82
N ASN A 44 43.63 10.82 -4.25
CA ASN A 44 44.11 9.47 -4.59
C ASN A 44 43.00 8.57 -5.18
N THR A 45 43.31 7.95 -6.31
CA THR A 45 42.54 6.91 -7.00
C THR A 45 43.01 5.52 -6.54
N GLN A 46 42.09 4.64 -6.14
CA GLN A 46 42.29 3.18 -6.18
C GLN A 46 41.00 2.46 -6.60
N GLY A 47 41.18 1.44 -7.44
CA GLY A 47 40.18 0.90 -8.35
C GLY A 47 39.07 0.04 -7.73
N LEU A 48 37.91 0.05 -8.41
CA LEU A 48 36.78 -0.81 -8.11
C LEU A 48 37.00 -2.23 -8.61
N LYS A 49 36.90 -3.18 -7.68
CA LYS A 49 36.70 -4.61 -7.93
C LYS A 49 35.20 -4.88 -8.09
N SER A 50 34.88 -5.82 -8.96
CA SER A 50 33.56 -6.40 -9.22
C SER A 50 32.83 -6.88 -7.94
N PRO A 51 31.49 -6.77 -7.84
CA PRO A 51 30.77 -7.11 -6.62
C PRO A 51 30.49 -8.62 -6.52
N PRO A 52 30.49 -9.21 -5.29
CA PRO A 52 30.08 -10.59 -5.08
C PRO A 52 28.58 -10.70 -4.82
N ASN A 53 28.01 -11.84 -5.18
CA ASN A 53 26.65 -12.30 -4.88
C ASN A 53 26.25 -12.02 -3.42
N MET A 54 25.19 -11.22 -3.20
CA MET A 54 24.55 -11.05 -1.89
C MET A 54 23.35 -11.98 -1.76
N SER A 55 23.46 -12.94 -0.85
CA SER A 55 22.35 -13.69 -0.29
C SER A 55 21.59 -12.80 0.70
N VAL A 56 20.30 -12.59 0.49
CA VAL A 56 19.43 -11.86 1.43
C VAL A 56 19.19 -12.72 2.67
N GLY A 57 19.93 -12.46 3.73
CA GLY A 57 19.62 -12.90 5.09
C GLY A 57 19.67 -11.66 5.97
N MET A 58 18.51 -11.17 6.41
CA MET A 58 18.49 -10.17 7.48
C MET A 58 18.90 -10.87 8.77
N ALA A 59 20.01 -10.41 9.36
CA ALA A 59 20.32 -10.71 10.75
C ALA A 59 19.25 -10.04 11.62
N ILE A 60 18.58 -10.83 12.46
CA ILE A 60 17.82 -10.31 13.59
C ILE A 60 18.85 -9.65 14.53
N PRO A 61 18.73 -8.37 14.90
CA PRO A 61 19.65 -7.76 15.85
C PRO A 61 19.62 -8.53 17.17
N GLU A 62 20.76 -9.10 17.55
CA GLU A 62 20.92 -10.03 18.69
C GLU A 62 20.98 -9.34 20.07
N GLU A 63 20.37 -8.16 20.22
CA GLU A 63 20.18 -7.50 21.51
C GLU A 63 18.70 -7.17 21.70
N SER A 64 18.04 -7.86 22.63
CA SER A 64 16.67 -7.56 23.03
C SER A 64 16.61 -6.13 23.57
N LYS A 65 16.07 -5.18 22.80
CA LYS A 65 15.78 -3.83 23.29
C LYS A 65 14.86 -3.95 24.50
N GLU A 66 15.29 -3.41 25.64
CA GLU A 66 14.51 -3.39 26.88
C GLU A 66 13.10 -2.81 26.60
N GLY A 67 12.05 -3.63 26.77
CA GLY A 67 10.67 -3.19 26.55
C GLY A 67 10.07 -3.43 25.14
N SER A 68 10.80 -4.09 24.23
CA SER A 68 10.25 -4.62 22.97
C SER A 68 9.14 -5.64 23.24
N ILE A 69 7.97 -5.43 22.63
CA ILE A 69 6.83 -6.32 22.72
C ILE A 69 6.30 -6.77 21.36
N THR A 70 6.49 -5.99 20.30
CA THR A 70 5.85 -6.22 18.99
C THR A 70 6.14 -7.60 18.43
N PHE A 71 7.41 -8.04 18.47
CA PHE A 71 7.83 -9.33 17.94
C PHE A 71 7.98 -10.41 19.03
N GLY A 72 7.59 -10.12 20.28
CA GLY A 72 7.90 -10.95 21.44
C GLY A 72 7.32 -12.37 21.43
N SER A 73 6.31 -12.65 20.58
CA SER A 73 5.74 -13.99 20.40
C SER A 73 6.17 -14.67 19.10
N GLN A 74 7.04 -14.08 18.28
CA GLN A 74 7.44 -14.65 16.98
C GLN A 74 8.03 -16.05 17.12
N ASP A 75 8.92 -16.26 18.08
CA ASP A 75 9.60 -17.55 18.32
C ASP A 75 8.67 -18.63 18.91
N GLU A 76 7.51 -18.23 19.44
CA GLU A 76 6.49 -19.14 19.98
C GLU A 76 5.54 -19.66 18.90
N LEU A 77 5.52 -19.02 17.72
CA LEU A 77 4.59 -19.37 16.65
C LEU A 77 5.02 -20.66 15.95
N PRO A 78 4.08 -21.60 15.71
CA PRO A 78 4.38 -22.81 14.95
C PRO A 78 4.70 -22.46 13.49
N LYS A 79 5.60 -23.20 12.86
CA LYS A 79 5.79 -23.13 11.41
C LYS A 79 4.52 -23.56 10.68
N LEU A 80 4.28 -22.98 9.51
CA LEU A 80 3.16 -23.37 8.65
C LEU A 80 3.28 -24.85 8.25
N PRO A 81 2.30 -25.71 8.56
CA PRO A 81 2.37 -27.14 8.26
C PRO A 81 2.21 -27.40 6.76
N ILE A 82 2.92 -28.40 6.25
CA ILE A 82 2.66 -28.96 4.92
C ILE A 82 1.63 -30.09 5.09
N PRO A 83 0.44 -30.01 4.47
CA PRO A 83 -0.55 -31.08 4.55
C PRO A 83 -0.08 -32.38 3.89
N ASP A 84 -0.71 -33.48 4.30
CA ASP A 84 -0.55 -34.77 3.63
C ASP A 84 -1.00 -34.70 2.16
N LEU A 85 -0.19 -35.24 1.26
CA LEU A 85 -0.41 -35.21 -0.18
C LEU A 85 -1.77 -35.83 -0.57
N SER A 86 -2.09 -37.00 -0.01
CA SER A 86 -3.36 -37.68 -0.30
C SER A 86 -4.56 -36.90 0.22
N SER A 87 -4.43 -36.26 1.38
CA SER A 87 -5.43 -35.35 1.95
C SER A 87 -5.67 -34.13 1.07
N SER A 88 -4.61 -33.47 0.59
CA SER A 88 -4.71 -32.33 -0.33
C SER A 88 -5.39 -32.73 -1.64
N CYS A 89 -4.96 -33.82 -2.27
CA CYS A 89 -5.56 -34.33 -3.51
C CYS A 89 -7.05 -34.66 -3.36
N ARG A 90 -7.45 -35.28 -2.25
CA ARG A 90 -8.86 -35.59 -1.96
C ARG A 90 -9.70 -34.33 -1.82
N LYS A 91 -9.17 -33.32 -1.11
CA LYS A 91 -9.86 -32.04 -0.94
C LYS A 91 -9.96 -31.31 -2.29
N TYR A 92 -8.90 -31.32 -3.10
CA TYR A 92 -8.86 -30.74 -4.44
C TYR A 92 -9.98 -31.28 -5.32
N LEU A 93 -10.11 -32.60 -5.38
CA LEU A 93 -11.24 -33.24 -6.06
C LEU A 93 -12.59 -32.80 -5.48
N ALA A 94 -12.72 -32.67 -4.16
CA ALA A 94 -13.97 -32.23 -3.55
C ALA A 94 -14.36 -30.79 -3.92
N ALA A 95 -13.39 -29.86 -4.04
CA ALA A 95 -13.68 -28.49 -4.47
C ALA A 95 -13.98 -28.37 -5.97
N LEU A 96 -13.40 -29.25 -6.80
CA LEU A 96 -13.67 -29.26 -8.24
C LEU A 96 -14.97 -29.98 -8.61
N ARG A 97 -15.42 -30.93 -7.80
CA ARG A 97 -16.66 -31.69 -8.04
C ARG A 97 -17.86 -30.82 -8.43
N PRO A 98 -18.20 -29.73 -7.72
CA PRO A 98 -19.33 -28.87 -8.10
C PRO A 98 -19.07 -27.99 -9.34
N LEU A 99 -17.82 -27.88 -9.80
CA LEU A 99 -17.40 -27.03 -10.91
C LEU A 99 -17.22 -27.80 -12.24
N GLN A 100 -17.28 -29.13 -12.21
CA GLN A 100 -16.94 -29.99 -13.34
C GLN A 100 -18.10 -30.89 -13.74
N GLY A 101 -18.22 -31.15 -15.05
CA GLY A 101 -19.09 -32.21 -15.55
C GLY A 101 -18.60 -33.60 -15.13
N PRO A 102 -19.45 -34.65 -15.17
CA PRO A 102 -19.05 -36.00 -14.75
C PRO A 102 -17.82 -36.55 -15.50
N ARG A 103 -17.69 -36.21 -16.80
CA ARG A 103 -16.57 -36.62 -17.65
C ARG A 103 -15.27 -35.92 -17.23
N GLU A 104 -15.28 -34.59 -17.13
CA GLU A 104 -14.12 -33.78 -16.72
C GLU A 104 -13.64 -34.16 -15.31
N HIS A 105 -14.59 -34.44 -14.40
CA HIS A 105 -14.26 -34.86 -13.05
C HIS A 105 -13.64 -36.27 -13.01
N ALA A 106 -14.10 -37.19 -13.88
CA ALA A 106 -13.48 -38.51 -14.02
C ALA A 106 -12.06 -38.40 -14.60
N GLU A 107 -11.85 -37.56 -15.61
CA GLU A 107 -10.52 -37.25 -16.16
C GLU A 107 -9.60 -36.66 -15.09
N THR A 108 -10.09 -35.71 -14.28
CA THR A 108 -9.35 -35.11 -13.17
C THR A 108 -8.98 -36.13 -12.08
N LYS A 109 -9.90 -37.05 -11.75
CA LYS A 109 -9.60 -38.15 -10.80
C LYS A 109 -8.47 -39.04 -11.30
N LEU A 110 -8.47 -39.41 -12.57
CA LEU A 110 -7.40 -40.20 -13.17
C LEU A 110 -6.06 -39.47 -13.10
N ALA A 111 -6.03 -38.18 -13.43
CA ALA A 111 -4.82 -37.35 -13.32
C ALA A 111 -4.30 -37.26 -11.87
N VAL A 112 -5.20 -37.10 -10.89
CA VAL A 112 -4.82 -37.08 -9.47
C VAL A 112 -4.31 -38.45 -9.00
N GLU A 113 -4.91 -39.55 -9.45
CA GLU A 113 -4.44 -40.91 -9.15
C GLU A 113 -3.07 -41.19 -9.76
N GLU A 114 -2.81 -40.70 -10.97
CA GLU A 114 -1.50 -40.78 -11.62
C GLU A 114 -0.46 -39.94 -10.86
N PHE A 115 -0.80 -38.69 -10.51
CA PHE A 115 0.08 -37.81 -9.73
C PHE A 115 0.47 -38.41 -8.38
N LEU A 116 -0.48 -39.04 -7.67
CA LEU A 116 -0.23 -39.71 -6.39
C LEU A 116 0.71 -40.93 -6.52
N LYS A 117 0.80 -41.55 -7.71
CA LYS A 117 1.66 -42.71 -7.99
C LYS A 117 3.01 -42.32 -8.59
N SER A 118 3.10 -41.16 -9.24
CA SER A 118 4.26 -40.72 -10.02
C SER A 118 4.98 -39.54 -9.33
N ASP A 119 4.75 -38.31 -9.78
CA ASP A 119 5.53 -37.13 -9.41
C ASP A 119 5.22 -36.63 -8.00
N GLY A 120 3.99 -36.82 -7.52
CA GLY A 120 3.49 -36.26 -6.27
C GLY A 120 4.35 -36.61 -5.04
N PRO A 121 4.71 -37.89 -4.79
CA PRO A 121 5.56 -38.27 -3.66
C PRO A 121 6.95 -37.60 -3.67
N ASP A 122 7.62 -37.52 -4.82
CA ASP A 122 8.94 -36.87 -4.94
C ASP A 122 8.83 -35.35 -4.71
N LEU A 123 7.82 -34.71 -5.29
CA LEU A 123 7.56 -33.28 -5.07
C LEU A 123 7.23 -32.97 -3.60
N GLN A 124 6.42 -33.81 -2.94
CA GLN A 124 6.10 -33.68 -1.52
C GLN A 124 7.37 -33.80 -0.65
N GLU A 125 8.24 -34.78 -0.93
CA GLU A 125 9.50 -34.96 -0.20
C GLU A 125 10.43 -33.75 -0.41
N ARG A 126 10.54 -33.23 -1.64
CA ARG A 126 11.32 -32.02 -1.93
C ARG A 126 10.78 -30.81 -1.21
N LEU A 127 9.46 -30.62 -1.15
CA LEU A 127 8.83 -29.53 -0.43
C LEU A 127 9.11 -29.61 1.08
N GLN A 128 9.02 -30.81 1.65
CA GLN A 128 9.34 -31.06 3.07
C GLN A 128 10.82 -30.77 3.36
N LYS A 129 11.75 -31.19 2.50
CA LYS A 129 13.18 -30.86 2.62
C LYS A 129 13.43 -29.36 2.51
N TYR A 130 12.79 -28.68 1.56
CA TYR A 130 12.87 -27.23 1.39
C TYR A 130 12.43 -26.48 2.66
N ALA A 131 11.38 -26.96 3.32
CA ALA A 131 10.82 -26.31 4.51
C ALA A 131 11.72 -26.36 5.76
N LEU A 132 12.67 -27.30 5.87
CA LEU A 132 13.50 -27.46 7.07
C LEU A 132 14.29 -26.19 7.42
N GLY A 133 14.74 -25.43 6.42
CA GLY A 133 15.53 -24.20 6.58
C GLY A 133 14.73 -22.90 6.45
N LYS A 134 13.39 -22.95 6.42
CA LYS A 134 12.53 -21.78 6.19
C LYS A 134 11.63 -21.51 7.38
N SER A 135 11.27 -20.24 7.60
CA SER A 135 10.25 -19.82 8.59
C SER A 135 8.86 -20.32 8.19
N SER A 136 8.56 -20.21 6.89
CA SER A 136 7.37 -20.74 6.24
C SER A 136 7.75 -21.28 4.86
N PHE A 137 7.19 -22.42 4.47
CA PHE A 137 7.50 -23.01 3.16
C PHE A 137 6.88 -22.22 2.00
N ILE A 138 5.75 -21.53 2.24
CA ILE A 138 4.98 -20.88 1.18
C ILE A 138 5.45 -19.45 0.90
N GLU A 139 6.08 -18.78 1.88
CA GLU A 139 6.37 -17.35 1.82
C GLU A 139 7.10 -16.93 0.54
N GLN A 140 8.20 -17.60 0.19
CA GLN A 140 8.94 -17.29 -1.03
C GLN A 140 8.12 -17.55 -2.30
N PHE A 141 7.40 -18.67 -2.37
CA PHE A 141 6.54 -18.95 -3.53
C PHE A 141 5.45 -17.90 -3.69
N TRP A 142 4.92 -17.37 -2.58
CA TRP A 142 3.93 -16.32 -2.57
C TRP A 142 4.51 -14.97 -3.02
N TYR A 143 5.75 -14.65 -2.63
CA TYR A 143 6.46 -13.49 -3.17
C TYR A 143 6.70 -13.63 -4.67
N ASP A 144 7.24 -14.77 -5.10
CA ASP A 144 7.56 -15.03 -6.50
C ASP A 144 6.31 -14.96 -7.39
N SER A 145 5.17 -15.41 -6.89
CA SER A 145 3.91 -15.39 -7.62
C SER A 145 3.42 -13.96 -7.91
N TYR A 146 3.61 -13.03 -6.98
CA TYR A 146 3.33 -11.60 -7.24
C TYR A 146 4.44 -10.90 -8.03
N LEU A 147 5.71 -11.14 -7.68
CA LEU A 147 6.86 -10.38 -8.20
C LEU A 147 7.21 -10.73 -9.65
N ASN A 148 6.93 -11.97 -10.08
CA ASN A 148 7.15 -12.42 -11.46
C ASN A 148 5.95 -12.14 -12.38
N PHE A 149 4.84 -11.65 -11.84
CA PHE A 149 3.67 -11.30 -12.64
C PHE A 149 3.88 -9.93 -13.31
N ASP A 150 3.76 -9.89 -14.63
CA ASP A 150 4.09 -8.70 -15.43
C ASP A 150 2.93 -7.69 -15.52
N ASN A 151 1.71 -8.08 -15.14
CA ASN A 151 0.57 -7.18 -15.25
C ASN A 151 0.70 -5.95 -14.33
N PRO A 152 0.03 -4.84 -14.69
CA PRO A 152 -0.11 -3.67 -13.82
C PRO A 152 -0.57 -4.05 -12.41
N VAL A 153 0.01 -3.41 -11.39
CA VAL A 153 -0.46 -3.60 -10.01
C VAL A 153 -1.80 -2.89 -9.75
N VAL A 154 -2.08 -1.80 -10.45
CA VAL A 154 -3.38 -1.11 -10.39
C VAL A 154 -4.48 -2.01 -10.95
N LEU A 155 -5.62 -2.05 -10.27
CA LEU A 155 -6.81 -2.88 -10.56
C LEU A 155 -6.61 -4.41 -10.46
N ASN A 156 -5.42 -4.94 -10.77
CA ASN A 156 -5.17 -6.39 -10.70
C ASN A 156 -4.68 -6.86 -9.33
N LEU A 157 -4.01 -6.00 -8.56
CA LEU A 157 -3.34 -6.40 -7.32
C LEU A 157 -3.65 -5.49 -6.14
N ASN A 158 -3.38 -4.18 -6.27
CA ASN A 158 -3.46 -3.25 -5.13
C ASN A 158 -4.92 -3.08 -4.69
N PRO A 159 -5.27 -3.46 -3.45
CA PRO A 159 -6.58 -3.14 -2.88
C PRO A 159 -6.55 -1.75 -2.21
N PHE A 160 -7.67 -1.39 -1.59
CA PHE A 160 -7.77 -0.18 -0.78
C PHE A 160 -8.68 -0.38 0.44
N PHE A 161 -8.55 0.51 1.41
CA PHE A 161 -9.51 0.72 2.49
C PHE A 161 -10.09 2.13 2.42
N LEU A 162 -11.37 2.28 2.74
CA LEU A 162 -11.96 3.58 3.03
C LEU A 162 -11.77 3.91 4.51
N LEU A 163 -11.43 5.16 4.80
CA LEU A 163 -11.37 5.67 6.17
C LEU A 163 -12.65 6.42 6.48
N GLU A 164 -13.25 6.14 7.63
CA GLU A 164 -14.40 6.90 8.12
C GLU A 164 -14.05 8.39 8.29
N ASP A 165 -15.06 9.23 8.06
CA ASP A 165 -14.97 10.66 8.29
C ASP A 165 -14.83 10.99 9.78
N ASP A 166 -14.13 12.09 10.07
CA ASP A 166 -14.10 12.58 11.44
C ASP A 166 -15.54 12.99 11.84
N PRO A 167 -16.01 12.62 13.04
CA PRO A 167 -17.33 13.03 13.51
C PRO A 167 -17.47 14.55 13.67
N THR A 168 -16.36 15.30 13.66
CA THR A 168 -16.31 16.76 13.68
C THR A 168 -16.14 17.30 12.26
N PRO A 169 -17.18 17.90 11.63
CA PRO A 169 -17.14 18.32 10.23
C PRO A 169 -15.98 19.25 9.86
N GLU A 170 -15.60 20.17 10.76
CA GLU A 170 -14.51 21.13 10.53
C GLU A 170 -13.15 20.43 10.39
N ARG A 171 -13.01 19.22 10.93
CA ARG A 171 -11.79 18.39 10.83
C ARG A 171 -11.74 17.58 9.55
N ASN A 172 -12.79 17.63 8.72
CA ASN A 172 -12.81 17.05 7.38
C ASN A 172 -12.33 18.04 6.29
N ASN A 173 -11.77 19.20 6.65
CA ASN A 173 -11.00 19.97 5.68
C ASN A 173 -9.77 19.16 5.23
N GLN A 174 -9.50 19.10 3.92
CA GLN A 174 -8.44 18.27 3.32
C GLN A 174 -7.08 18.41 4.03
N VAL A 175 -6.57 19.64 4.19
CA VAL A 175 -5.23 19.87 4.74
C VAL A 175 -5.17 19.49 6.22
N THR A 176 -6.17 19.90 7.00
CA THR A 176 -6.26 19.54 8.42
C THR A 176 -6.35 18.03 8.61
N ARG A 177 -7.22 17.36 7.85
CA ARG A 177 -7.37 15.90 7.92
C ARG A 177 -6.12 15.18 7.48
N ALA A 178 -5.50 15.61 6.38
CA ALA A 178 -4.25 15.03 5.89
C ALA A 178 -3.12 15.17 6.92
N ALA A 179 -2.93 16.36 7.52
CA ALA A 179 -1.93 16.56 8.57
C ALA A 179 -2.17 15.64 9.78
N SER A 180 -3.42 15.55 10.23
CA SER A 180 -3.81 14.66 11.33
C SER A 180 -3.55 13.18 11.00
N LEU A 181 -3.91 12.71 9.80
CA LEU A 181 -3.63 11.35 9.34
C LEU A 181 -2.12 11.10 9.23
N VAL A 182 -1.33 12.05 8.74
CA VAL A 182 0.13 11.92 8.69
C VAL A 182 0.70 11.76 10.10
N VAL A 183 0.32 12.59 11.07
CA VAL A 183 0.79 12.45 12.46
C VAL A 183 0.45 11.08 13.04
N SER A 184 -0.80 10.62 12.89
CA SER A 184 -1.20 9.29 13.38
C SER A 184 -0.44 8.16 12.67
N ALA A 185 -0.14 8.31 11.37
CA ALA A 185 0.66 7.33 10.65
C ALA A 185 2.11 7.28 11.16
N LEU A 186 2.69 8.44 11.45
CA LEU A 186 4.06 8.55 11.99
C LEU A 186 4.18 7.98 13.41
N GLU A 187 3.17 8.16 14.26
CA GLU A 187 3.14 7.50 15.58
C GLU A 187 3.04 5.97 15.44
N PHE A 188 2.32 5.46 14.43
CA PHE A 188 2.31 4.03 14.11
C PHE A 188 3.70 3.56 13.64
N VAL A 189 4.33 4.27 12.70
CA VAL A 189 5.71 3.99 12.23
C VAL A 189 6.66 3.90 13.42
N ARG A 190 6.61 4.90 14.30
CA ARG A 190 7.42 4.97 15.51
C ARG A 190 7.17 3.78 16.43
N ALA A 191 5.91 3.42 16.67
CA ALA A 191 5.55 2.27 17.51
C ALA A 191 6.10 0.95 16.93
N VAL A 192 6.09 0.78 15.61
CA VAL A 192 6.69 -0.39 14.93
C VAL A 192 8.22 -0.39 15.07
N ARG A 193 8.89 0.73 14.76
CA ARG A 193 10.37 0.84 14.81
C ARG A 193 10.93 0.69 16.22
N ARG A 194 10.19 1.16 17.23
CA ARG A 194 10.54 0.98 18.66
C ARG A 194 10.09 -0.37 19.22
N GLU A 195 9.41 -1.19 18.42
CA GLU A 195 8.84 -2.48 18.82
C GLU A 195 7.88 -2.37 20.01
N GLU A 196 7.16 -1.25 20.08
CA GLU A 196 6.17 -0.93 21.13
C GLU A 196 4.73 -1.19 20.69
N LEU A 197 4.49 -1.51 19.40
CA LEU A 197 3.18 -1.88 18.89
C LEU A 197 2.67 -3.16 19.60
N PRO A 198 1.48 -3.16 20.22
CA PRO A 198 0.97 -4.34 20.91
C PRO A 198 0.77 -5.54 19.97
N PRO A 199 1.22 -6.76 20.34
CA PRO A 199 1.03 -7.96 19.52
C PRO A 199 -0.44 -8.24 19.20
N ASP A 200 -0.70 -8.56 17.93
CA ASP A 200 -2.01 -8.97 17.47
C ASP A 200 -2.38 -10.34 18.06
N LYS A 201 -3.63 -10.47 18.51
CA LYS A 201 -4.16 -11.70 19.09
C LYS A 201 -5.56 -12.03 18.59
N VAL A 202 -5.83 -13.31 18.36
CA VAL A 202 -7.18 -13.82 18.09
C VAL A 202 -7.54 -14.82 19.18
N ARG A 203 -8.59 -14.49 19.96
CA ARG A 203 -9.04 -15.30 21.11
C ARG A 203 -7.88 -15.64 22.06
N GLY A 204 -7.02 -14.65 22.33
CA GLY A 204 -5.85 -14.77 23.21
C GLY A 204 -4.61 -15.42 22.60
N LYS A 205 -4.69 -15.99 21.38
CA LYS A 205 -3.52 -16.57 20.70
C LYS A 205 -2.76 -15.51 19.90
N PRO A 206 -1.43 -15.45 19.97
CA PRO A 206 -0.63 -14.50 19.20
C PRO A 206 -0.74 -14.76 17.70
N LEU A 207 -0.60 -13.69 16.92
CA LEU A 207 -0.42 -13.73 15.47
C LEU A 207 0.98 -13.25 15.10
N CYS A 208 1.44 -13.64 13.92
CA CYS A 208 2.70 -13.20 13.35
C CYS A 208 2.65 -11.70 13.02
N MET A 209 3.66 -10.98 13.49
CA MET A 209 3.82 -9.54 13.33
C MET A 209 4.85 -9.18 12.24
N TYR A 210 5.51 -10.17 11.60
CA TYR A 210 6.60 -9.92 10.64
C TYR A 210 6.25 -8.91 9.52
N GLN A 211 5.03 -8.96 8.99
CA GLN A 211 4.59 -8.05 7.92
C GLN A 211 4.62 -6.57 8.29
N TYR A 212 4.52 -6.20 9.58
CA TYR A 212 4.66 -4.80 9.99
C TYR A 212 6.03 -4.23 9.68
N SER A 213 7.07 -5.08 9.63
CA SER A 213 8.40 -4.67 9.20
C SER A 213 8.44 -4.23 7.73
N ARG A 214 7.47 -4.62 6.90
CA ARG A 214 7.42 -4.32 5.46
C ARG A 214 6.42 -3.21 5.09
N LEU A 215 5.79 -2.58 6.08
CA LEU A 215 4.67 -1.67 5.83
C LEU A 215 5.13 -0.27 5.38
N PHE A 216 6.28 0.19 5.89
CA PHE A 216 6.79 1.54 5.66
C PHE A 216 8.22 1.51 5.12
N GLY A 217 8.63 2.61 4.46
CA GLY A 217 9.95 2.71 3.83
C GLY A 217 10.14 1.65 2.76
N THR A 218 9.06 1.08 2.24
CA THR A 218 9.08 -0.11 1.38
C THR A 218 8.47 0.25 0.02
N ALA A 219 9.06 -0.27 -1.05
CA ALA A 219 8.57 -0.10 -2.42
C ALA A 219 8.73 -1.40 -3.22
N ARG A 220 7.82 -1.62 -4.19
CA ARG A 220 7.98 -2.66 -5.21
C ARG A 220 8.71 -2.08 -6.43
N VAL A 221 9.99 -2.41 -6.56
CA VAL A 221 10.83 -1.91 -7.64
C VAL A 221 10.88 -2.93 -8.78
N PRO A 222 10.46 -2.59 -10.02
CA PRO A 222 10.61 -3.48 -11.16
C PRO A 222 12.07 -3.52 -11.64
N THR A 223 12.56 -4.71 -11.95
CA THR A 223 13.91 -4.94 -12.51
C THR A 223 13.84 -5.84 -13.74
N ASN A 224 14.95 -5.96 -14.47
CA ASN A 224 15.07 -6.85 -15.64
C ASN A 224 14.84 -8.34 -15.33
N HIS A 225 14.90 -8.74 -14.06
CA HIS A 225 14.75 -10.12 -13.61
C HIS A 225 13.44 -10.35 -12.83
N GLY A 226 12.48 -9.42 -12.92
CA GLY A 226 11.25 -9.43 -12.11
C GLY A 226 11.26 -8.31 -11.08
N CYS A 227 10.13 -8.10 -10.41
CA CYS A 227 10.06 -7.09 -9.36
C CYS A 227 10.80 -7.55 -8.09
N GLN A 228 11.23 -6.58 -7.27
CA GLN A 228 11.77 -6.82 -5.93
C GLN A 228 11.08 -5.91 -4.92
N ILE A 229 11.05 -6.35 -3.66
CA ILE A 229 10.65 -5.49 -2.55
C ILE A 229 11.91 -4.88 -1.98
N GLU A 230 12.05 -3.57 -2.15
CA GLU A 230 13.12 -2.78 -1.56
C GLU A 230 12.62 -2.08 -0.31
N GLN A 231 13.50 -1.96 0.68
CA GLN A 231 13.16 -1.39 1.97
C GLN A 231 14.31 -0.50 2.46
N ASP A 232 13.94 0.69 2.91
CA ASP A 232 14.77 1.60 3.69
C ASP A 232 14.24 1.68 5.14
N PRO A 233 14.87 0.94 6.08
CA PRO A 233 14.44 0.95 7.48
C PRO A 233 14.71 2.28 8.18
N ASP A 234 15.64 3.09 7.67
CA ASP A 234 16.12 4.33 8.29
C ASP A 234 15.46 5.58 7.70
N SER A 235 14.61 5.41 6.68
CA SER A 235 13.82 6.48 6.05
C SER A 235 13.17 7.44 7.04
N LYS A 236 13.30 8.76 6.79
CA LYS A 236 12.79 9.82 7.66
C LYS A 236 11.73 10.69 7.01
N HIS A 237 11.50 10.54 5.70
CA HIS A 237 10.67 11.43 4.91
C HIS A 237 9.38 10.78 4.42
N VAL A 238 8.45 11.64 4.08
CA VAL A 238 7.26 11.30 3.29
C VAL A 238 7.35 11.96 1.93
N VAL A 239 6.65 11.38 0.96
CA VAL A 239 6.44 12.00 -0.34
C VAL A 239 4.97 12.40 -0.46
N VAL A 240 4.72 13.61 -0.95
CA VAL A 240 3.38 14.16 -1.16
C VAL A 240 3.16 14.36 -2.65
N LEU A 241 2.10 13.79 -3.20
CA LEU A 241 1.64 14.01 -4.56
C LEU A 241 0.44 14.96 -4.56
N CYS A 242 0.55 16.05 -5.32
CA CYS A 242 -0.55 16.98 -5.55
C CYS A 242 -0.58 17.38 -7.03
N ARG A 243 -1.70 17.10 -7.72
CA ARG A 243 -1.88 17.33 -9.16
C ARG A 243 -0.77 16.71 -10.03
N GLY A 244 -0.29 15.51 -9.66
CA GLY A 244 0.77 14.80 -10.37
C GLY A 244 2.18 15.33 -10.12
N GLN A 245 2.33 16.37 -9.29
CA GLN A 245 3.61 16.93 -8.87
C GLN A 245 4.05 16.30 -7.55
N PHE A 246 5.36 16.10 -7.38
CA PHE A 246 5.95 15.40 -6.27
C PHE A 246 6.67 16.36 -5.34
N TYR A 247 6.47 16.18 -4.04
CA TYR A 247 7.11 16.95 -2.99
C TYR A 247 7.60 16.00 -1.90
N TRP A 248 8.63 16.38 -1.17
CA TRP A 248 9.12 15.60 -0.04
C TRP A 248 9.65 16.50 1.06
N PHE A 249 9.68 15.97 2.28
CA PHE A 249 10.34 16.57 3.44
C PHE A 249 10.49 15.51 4.53
N ASP A 250 11.51 15.67 5.37
CA ASP A 250 11.74 14.83 6.54
C ASP A 250 10.67 15.10 7.61
N VAL A 251 10.26 14.05 8.31
CA VAL A 251 9.22 14.07 9.35
C VAL A 251 9.62 13.33 10.63
N LEU A 252 10.72 12.58 10.59
CA LEU A 252 11.31 11.87 11.73
C LEU A 252 12.79 12.23 11.90
N ASP A 253 13.30 12.11 13.12
CA ASP A 253 14.73 12.13 13.42
C ASP A 253 15.33 10.71 13.49
N ASP A 254 16.62 10.62 13.84
CA ASP A 254 17.33 9.35 14.04
C ASP A 254 16.74 8.43 15.12
N ASN A 255 15.95 8.98 16.06
CA ASN A 255 15.27 8.21 17.11
C ASN A 255 13.86 7.77 16.70
N SER A 256 13.46 8.05 15.45
CA SER A 256 12.09 7.90 14.96
C SER A 256 11.07 8.73 15.74
N ASP A 257 11.51 9.80 16.41
CA ASP A 257 10.62 10.79 17.01
C ASP A 257 10.23 11.84 15.96
N LEU A 258 9.01 12.37 16.08
CA LEU A 258 8.50 13.37 15.15
C LEU A 258 9.31 14.68 15.30
N ILE A 259 9.56 15.34 14.18
CA ILE A 259 10.32 16.62 14.13
C ILE A 259 9.44 17.84 13.84
N MET A 260 8.14 17.61 13.63
CA MET A 260 7.19 18.68 13.33
C MET A 260 5.80 18.38 13.91
N SER A 261 5.11 19.42 14.36
CA SER A 261 3.77 19.29 14.92
C SER A 261 2.70 19.12 13.81
N GLU A 262 1.48 18.75 14.19
CA GLU A 262 0.34 18.72 13.26
C GLU A 262 0.13 20.08 12.56
N ARG A 263 0.39 21.18 13.27
CA ARG A 263 0.29 22.54 12.71
C ARG A 263 1.36 22.79 11.66
N ASP A 264 2.59 22.37 11.92
CA ASP A 264 3.71 22.54 10.99
C ASP A 264 3.48 21.70 9.73
N LEU A 265 2.99 20.46 9.90
CA LEU A 265 2.53 19.62 8.79
C LEU A 265 1.44 20.30 7.97
N ALA A 266 0.41 20.85 8.61
CA ALA A 266 -0.66 21.57 7.91
C ALA A 266 -0.12 22.77 7.09
N ILE A 267 0.87 23.50 7.62
CA ILE A 267 1.53 24.59 6.89
C ILE A 267 2.28 24.05 5.67
N ASN A 268 3.06 22.97 5.83
CA ASN A 268 3.78 22.33 4.73
C ASN A 268 2.82 21.82 3.64
N LEU A 269 1.75 21.13 4.04
CA LEU A 269 0.75 20.61 3.10
C LEU A 269 -0.01 21.73 2.39
N GLN A 270 -0.38 22.81 3.09
CA GLN A 270 -0.99 23.98 2.44
C GLN A 270 -0.03 24.64 1.45
N THR A 271 1.25 24.76 1.81
CA THR A 271 2.29 25.30 0.92
C THR A 271 2.43 24.47 -0.36
N ILE A 272 2.38 23.14 -0.23
CA ILE A 272 2.38 22.21 -1.38
C ILE A 272 1.15 22.42 -2.25
N VAL A 273 -0.05 22.52 -1.66
CA VAL A 273 -1.28 22.80 -2.42
C VAL A 273 -1.17 24.12 -3.17
N ASP A 274 -0.73 25.19 -2.48
CA ASP A 274 -0.62 26.54 -3.04
C ASP A 274 0.41 26.64 -4.16
N ASP A 275 1.53 25.90 -4.06
CA ASP A 275 2.52 25.75 -5.13
C ASP A 275 1.96 24.95 -6.32
N ALA A 276 1.36 23.79 -6.05
CA ALA A 276 0.89 22.88 -7.08
C ALA A 276 -0.18 23.51 -7.97
N VAL A 277 -1.02 24.43 -7.43
CA VAL A 277 -2.03 25.14 -8.22
C VAL A 277 -1.47 26.25 -9.11
N GLN A 278 -0.22 26.69 -8.92
CA GLN A 278 0.41 27.69 -9.79
C GLN A 278 0.66 27.13 -11.20
N THR A 279 0.92 25.82 -11.31
CA THR A 279 1.03 25.14 -12.60
C THR A 279 -0.37 24.79 -13.12
N PRO A 280 -0.74 25.23 -14.34
CA PRO A 280 -2.01 24.81 -14.95
C PRO A 280 -2.10 23.28 -15.01
N ILE A 281 -3.28 22.73 -14.69
CA ILE A 281 -3.45 21.28 -14.52
C ILE A 281 -3.05 20.46 -15.75
N GLN A 282 -3.29 20.98 -16.97
CA GLN A 282 -2.87 20.31 -18.21
C GLN A 282 -1.36 20.33 -18.41
N GLU A 283 -0.64 21.33 -17.88
CA GLU A 283 0.82 21.39 -17.95
C GLU A 283 1.44 20.49 -16.88
N ALA A 284 0.88 20.49 -15.67
CA ALA A 284 1.30 19.57 -14.61
C ALA A 284 1.14 18.11 -15.02
N ALA A 285 0.02 17.78 -15.68
CA ALA A 285 -0.26 16.42 -16.15
C ALA A 285 0.81 15.85 -17.10
N LYS A 286 1.39 16.68 -17.97
CA LYS A 286 2.45 16.23 -18.91
C LYS A 286 3.71 15.73 -18.21
N GLY A 287 3.95 16.19 -16.98
CA GLY A 287 5.06 15.78 -16.13
C GLY A 287 4.67 14.78 -15.04
N ALA A 288 3.45 14.24 -15.05
CA ALA A 288 2.93 13.37 -14.00
C ALA A 288 3.51 11.95 -14.09
N LEU A 289 4.78 11.79 -13.74
CA LEU A 289 5.51 10.52 -13.82
C LEU A 289 4.93 9.41 -12.95
N GLY A 290 4.09 9.74 -11.95
CA GLY A 290 3.41 8.76 -11.13
C GLY A 290 2.58 7.76 -11.93
N ILE A 291 2.08 8.18 -13.09
CA ILE A 291 1.32 7.31 -13.97
C ILE A 291 2.13 6.13 -14.51
N LEU A 292 3.45 6.26 -14.61
CA LEU A 292 4.31 5.19 -15.10
C LEU A 292 4.33 3.99 -14.15
N SER A 293 4.02 4.17 -12.86
CA SER A 293 3.89 3.05 -11.93
C SER A 293 2.68 2.15 -12.22
N THR A 294 1.80 2.56 -13.14
CA THR A 294 0.67 1.74 -13.64
C THR A 294 1.07 0.82 -14.77
N GLU A 295 2.28 0.95 -15.33
CA GLU A 295 2.72 0.17 -16.49
C GLU A 295 2.83 -1.33 -16.23
N ASN A 296 2.80 -2.08 -17.34
CA ASN A 296 3.29 -3.45 -17.32
C ASN A 296 4.69 -3.47 -16.70
N ARG A 297 4.97 -4.43 -15.81
CA ARG A 297 6.17 -4.40 -14.97
C ARG A 297 7.47 -4.42 -15.77
N LYS A 298 7.51 -5.09 -16.93
CA LYS A 298 8.66 -5.09 -17.84
C LYS A 298 8.86 -3.74 -18.53
N ILE A 299 7.77 -3.11 -18.97
CA ILE A 299 7.83 -1.76 -19.55
C ILE A 299 8.29 -0.77 -18.49
N TRP A 300 7.72 -0.85 -17.28
CA TRP A 300 8.08 0.02 -16.16
C TRP A 300 9.56 -0.14 -15.75
N SER A 301 10.08 -1.38 -15.74
CA SER A 301 11.52 -1.64 -15.54
C SER A 301 12.38 -0.88 -16.56
N GLY A 302 12.07 -0.99 -17.85
CA GLY A 302 12.82 -0.29 -18.90
C GLY A 302 12.74 1.23 -18.77
N LEU A 303 11.58 1.77 -18.37
CA LEU A 303 11.42 3.22 -18.13
C LEU A 303 12.20 3.71 -16.90
N ARG A 304 12.38 2.87 -15.88
CA ARG A 304 13.28 3.18 -14.75
C ARG A 304 14.73 3.23 -15.17
N GLU A 305 15.17 2.35 -16.07
CA GLU A 305 16.51 2.47 -16.67
C GLU A 305 16.65 3.78 -17.45
N VAL A 306 15.63 4.18 -18.20
CA VAL A 306 15.61 5.46 -18.92
C VAL A 306 15.72 6.64 -17.95
N LEU A 307 15.00 6.61 -16.83
CA LEU A 307 15.08 7.63 -15.77
C LEU A 307 16.48 7.73 -15.16
N THR A 308 17.22 6.62 -15.05
CA THR A 308 18.49 6.55 -14.29
C THR A 308 19.74 6.55 -15.16
N ARG A 309 19.61 6.48 -16.48
CA ARG A 309 20.75 6.33 -17.41
C ARG A 309 21.61 7.60 -17.54
N GLU A 310 21.02 8.79 -17.39
CA GLU A 310 21.74 10.05 -17.57
C GLU A 310 22.37 10.50 -16.26
N GLU A 311 23.70 10.37 -16.15
CA GLU A 311 24.48 10.68 -14.92
C GLU A 311 24.33 12.14 -14.44
N HIS A 312 23.94 13.06 -15.32
CA HIS A 312 23.72 14.47 -14.98
C HIS A 312 22.27 14.83 -14.69
N SER A 313 21.35 13.87 -14.78
CA SER A 313 19.93 14.08 -14.50
C SER A 313 19.63 13.93 -13.00
N ASN A 314 18.67 14.71 -12.51
CA ASN A 314 18.16 14.61 -11.13
C ASN A 314 17.19 13.42 -10.94
N ASN A 315 16.81 12.73 -12.02
CA ASN A 315 15.78 11.69 -12.01
C ASN A 315 16.13 10.50 -11.10
N ALA A 316 17.41 10.10 -11.03
CA ALA A 316 17.84 8.99 -10.18
C ALA A 316 17.67 9.30 -8.69
N ASP A 317 18.07 10.51 -8.27
CA ASP A 317 17.92 10.97 -6.90
C ASP A 317 16.45 11.13 -6.53
N CYS A 318 15.64 11.71 -7.43
CA CYS A 318 14.20 11.84 -7.25
C CYS A 318 13.52 10.48 -7.09
N LEU A 319 13.89 9.49 -7.91
CA LEU A 319 13.36 8.14 -7.83
C LEU A 319 13.76 7.45 -6.52
N GLY A 320 15.01 7.62 -6.08
CA GLY A 320 15.50 7.13 -4.79
C GLY A 320 14.75 7.72 -3.60
N ILE A 321 14.41 9.02 -3.65
CA ILE A 321 13.56 9.68 -2.63
C ILE A 321 12.16 9.07 -2.61
N VAL A 322 11.55 8.84 -3.77
CA VAL A 322 10.20 8.22 -3.84
C VAL A 322 10.22 6.80 -3.29
N ASP A 323 11.19 5.98 -3.69
CA ASP A 323 11.28 4.58 -3.30
C ASP A 323 11.56 4.39 -1.81
N SER A 324 12.42 5.22 -1.22
CA SER A 324 12.77 5.15 0.20
C SER A 324 11.72 5.78 1.13
N ALA A 325 10.79 6.61 0.64
CA ALA A 325 9.83 7.31 1.49
C ALA A 325 9.03 6.36 2.41
N LEU A 326 8.72 6.81 3.64
CA LEU A 326 7.92 6.05 4.61
C LEU A 326 6.61 5.56 4.00
N PHE A 327 5.89 6.47 3.36
CA PHE A 327 4.68 6.25 2.58
C PHE A 327 4.46 7.47 1.66
N VAL A 328 3.49 7.35 0.76
CA VAL A 328 3.05 8.45 -0.10
C VAL A 328 1.75 9.07 0.42
N LEU A 329 1.63 10.39 0.42
CA LEU A 329 0.38 11.12 0.67
C LEU A 329 -0.12 11.71 -0.65
N CYS A 330 -1.34 11.38 -1.07
CA CYS A 330 -1.96 11.94 -2.26
C CYS A 330 -3.03 12.97 -1.86
N LEU A 331 -2.83 14.23 -2.24
CA LEU A 331 -3.80 15.32 -2.06
C LEU A 331 -4.61 15.50 -3.36
N ASP A 332 -5.78 14.88 -3.41
CA ASP A 332 -6.65 14.90 -4.58
C ASP A 332 -7.56 16.13 -4.60
N TYR A 333 -7.75 16.73 -5.77
CA TYR A 333 -8.66 17.86 -5.96
C TYR A 333 -10.12 17.43 -6.24
N THR A 334 -10.39 16.12 -6.28
CA THR A 334 -11.74 15.57 -6.49
C THR A 334 -12.56 15.58 -5.19
N GLU A 335 -13.88 15.59 -5.35
CA GLU A 335 -14.88 15.55 -4.27
C GLU A 335 -15.90 14.46 -4.59
N PRO A 336 -15.60 13.17 -4.35
CA PRO A 336 -16.50 12.07 -4.66
C PRO A 336 -17.84 12.23 -3.92
N ALA A 337 -18.95 12.10 -4.63
CA ALA A 337 -20.29 12.30 -4.09
C ALA A 337 -20.97 10.99 -3.67
N THR A 338 -20.51 9.86 -4.21
CA THR A 338 -21.05 8.53 -3.90
C THR A 338 -19.97 7.59 -3.38
N ALA A 339 -20.38 6.54 -2.66
CA ALA A 339 -19.47 5.49 -2.21
C ALA A 339 -18.77 4.78 -3.39
N ALA A 340 -19.47 4.60 -4.51
CA ALA A 340 -18.90 4.02 -5.73
C ALA A 340 -17.78 4.89 -6.32
N GLU A 341 -18.01 6.19 -6.46
CA GLU A 341 -16.99 7.16 -6.92
C GLU A 341 -15.80 7.21 -5.96
N LEU A 342 -16.06 7.15 -4.65
CA LEU A 342 -15.00 7.12 -3.64
C LEU A 342 -14.16 5.84 -3.74
N CYS A 343 -14.80 4.68 -3.87
CA CYS A 343 -14.13 3.40 -4.09
C CYS A 343 -13.25 3.43 -5.35
N GLN A 344 -13.79 3.93 -6.47
CA GLN A 344 -13.02 4.10 -7.71
C GLN A 344 -11.80 4.99 -7.49
N ASN A 345 -11.99 6.16 -6.83
CA ASN A 345 -10.90 7.10 -6.61
C ASN A 345 -9.77 6.52 -5.74
N MET A 346 -10.12 5.76 -4.70
CA MET A 346 -9.14 5.12 -3.81
C MET A 346 -8.44 3.94 -4.46
N LEU A 347 -9.11 3.22 -5.38
CA LEU A 347 -8.49 2.11 -6.09
C LEU A 347 -7.59 2.56 -7.25
N CYS A 348 -8.09 3.45 -8.12
CA CYS A 348 -7.46 3.77 -9.40
C CYS A 348 -7.47 5.26 -9.79
N GLY A 349 -8.08 6.13 -8.97
CA GLY A 349 -8.28 7.54 -9.31
C GLY A 349 -9.38 7.76 -10.36
N THR A 350 -9.62 9.02 -10.70
CA THR A 350 -10.59 9.40 -11.75
C THR A 350 -9.92 9.46 -13.12
N ASN A 351 -10.71 9.19 -14.16
CA ASN A 351 -10.32 9.37 -15.56
C ASN A 351 -11.06 10.60 -16.12
N GLU A 352 -10.33 11.68 -16.40
CA GLU A 352 -10.87 12.90 -16.99
C GLU A 352 -9.91 13.41 -18.09
N VAL A 353 -10.33 13.35 -19.35
CA VAL A 353 -9.50 13.81 -20.47
C VAL A 353 -10.00 15.16 -20.99
N VAL A 354 -9.18 16.20 -20.85
CA VAL A 354 -9.49 17.55 -21.35
C VAL A 354 -8.49 17.95 -22.42
N LYS A 355 -9.00 18.25 -23.63
CA LYS A 355 -8.17 18.59 -24.81
C LYS A 355 -7.09 17.54 -25.13
N GLY A 356 -7.39 16.27 -24.87
CA GLY A 356 -6.48 15.15 -25.16
C GLY A 356 -5.36 14.95 -24.13
N VAL A 357 -5.45 15.59 -22.96
CA VAL A 357 -4.54 15.37 -21.82
C VAL A 357 -5.34 14.76 -20.68
N GLN A 358 -4.84 13.67 -20.09
CA GLN A 358 -5.41 13.09 -18.89
C GLN A 358 -5.16 14.02 -17.69
N ILE A 359 -6.23 14.51 -17.09
CA ILE A 359 -6.21 15.38 -15.91
C ILE A 359 -7.05 14.82 -14.76
N GLY A 360 -7.40 13.53 -14.77
CA GLY A 360 -8.02 12.86 -13.64
C GLY A 360 -7.01 12.52 -12.55
N THR A 361 -7.49 12.20 -11.35
CA THR A 361 -6.62 11.92 -10.18
C THR A 361 -5.83 10.61 -10.33
N CYS A 362 -6.10 9.79 -11.35
CA CYS A 362 -5.33 8.59 -11.66
C CYS A 362 -3.83 8.86 -11.93
N ILE A 363 -3.47 10.11 -12.24
CA ILE A 363 -2.07 10.54 -12.43
C ILE A 363 -1.38 10.97 -11.12
N ASN A 364 -2.15 11.07 -10.02
CA ASN A 364 -1.71 11.60 -8.72
C ASN A 364 -1.45 10.45 -7.73
N ARG A 365 -0.72 9.41 -8.17
CA ARG A 365 -0.51 8.15 -7.44
C ARG A 365 0.91 7.63 -7.64
N TRP A 366 1.36 6.79 -6.71
CA TRP A 366 2.55 5.94 -6.88
C TRP A 366 2.23 4.53 -6.39
N TYR A 367 1.76 3.67 -7.30
CA TYR A 367 1.20 2.36 -6.97
C TYR A 367 2.22 1.32 -6.47
N ASP A 368 3.51 1.61 -6.58
CA ASP A 368 4.57 0.75 -6.05
C ASP A 368 4.73 0.87 -4.52
N LYS A 369 3.93 1.72 -3.84
CA LYS A 369 4.02 2.00 -2.39
C LYS A 369 2.67 2.00 -1.68
N LEU A 370 2.71 1.96 -0.34
CA LEU A 370 1.57 2.36 0.49
C LEU A 370 1.32 3.86 0.34
N GLN A 371 0.06 4.22 0.07
CA GLN A 371 -0.36 5.60 -0.11
C GLN A 371 -1.63 5.92 0.67
N ILE A 372 -1.60 7.03 1.42
CA ILE A 372 -2.77 7.64 2.05
C ILE A 372 -3.32 8.66 1.06
N ILE A 373 -4.60 8.57 0.72
CA ILE A 373 -5.25 9.45 -0.26
C ILE A 373 -6.28 10.29 0.48
N VAL A 374 -6.25 11.61 0.29
CA VAL A 374 -7.20 12.55 0.89
C VAL A 374 -7.79 13.44 -0.19
N CYS A 375 -9.10 13.29 -0.42
CA CYS A 375 -9.88 14.09 -1.35
C CYS A 375 -10.08 15.53 -0.84
N LYS A 376 -10.51 16.43 -1.73
CA LYS A 376 -10.70 17.84 -1.41
C LYS A 376 -11.82 18.08 -0.39
N ASN A 377 -12.83 17.21 -0.39
CA ASN A 377 -13.91 17.19 0.62
C ASN A 377 -13.51 16.50 1.94
N GLY A 378 -12.26 16.04 2.06
CA GLY A 378 -11.74 15.36 3.24
C GLY A 378 -11.85 13.84 3.20
N SER A 379 -12.73 13.26 2.38
CA SER A 379 -12.87 11.80 2.29
C SER A 379 -11.53 11.15 2.01
N ALA A 380 -11.22 10.07 2.72
CA ALA A 380 -9.88 9.50 2.73
C ALA A 380 -9.88 7.98 2.59
N GLY A 381 -8.75 7.45 2.14
CA GLY A 381 -8.53 6.02 2.00
C GLY A 381 -7.05 5.67 1.99
N ILE A 382 -6.77 4.37 2.05
CA ILE A 382 -5.42 3.81 1.97
C ILE A 382 -5.40 2.84 0.80
N ASN A 383 -4.54 3.09 -0.18
CA ASN A 383 -4.20 2.15 -1.25
C ASN A 383 -2.80 1.60 -0.95
N PHE A 384 -2.56 0.31 -1.22
CA PHE A 384 -1.27 -0.28 -0.88
C PHE A 384 -0.84 -1.38 -1.85
N GLU A 385 0.48 -1.49 -2.01
CA GLU A 385 1.09 -2.59 -2.76
C GLU A 385 1.00 -3.87 -1.92
N HIS A 386 0.37 -4.91 -2.49
CA HIS A 386 -0.10 -6.09 -1.75
C HIS A 386 0.98 -7.18 -1.59
N THR A 387 2.12 -7.10 -2.28
CA THR A 387 3.07 -8.22 -2.38
C THR A 387 3.66 -8.59 -1.01
N GLY A 388 4.09 -7.58 -0.24
CA GLY A 388 4.76 -7.75 1.06
C GLY A 388 3.84 -7.76 2.29
N VAL A 389 2.57 -7.39 2.15
CA VAL A 389 1.65 -7.22 3.28
C VAL A 389 0.25 -7.73 2.94
N ASP A 390 -0.34 -8.52 3.82
CA ASP A 390 -1.73 -8.96 3.67
C ASP A 390 -2.70 -7.93 4.25
N GLY A 391 -3.93 -7.91 3.75
CA GLY A 391 -4.96 -6.92 4.13
C GLY A 391 -5.22 -6.79 5.63
N HIS A 392 -5.04 -7.84 6.44
CA HIS A 392 -5.19 -7.75 7.90
C HIS A 392 -4.18 -6.78 8.55
N THR A 393 -2.93 -6.78 8.09
CA THR A 393 -1.87 -5.90 8.62
C THR A 393 -2.18 -4.44 8.31
N VAL A 394 -2.65 -4.15 7.09
CA VAL A 394 -3.03 -2.79 6.70
C VAL A 394 -4.35 -2.36 7.34
N LEU A 395 -5.29 -3.30 7.57
CA LEU A 395 -6.52 -3.03 8.31
C LEU A 395 -6.24 -2.60 9.76
N ARG A 396 -5.26 -3.23 10.42
CA ARG A 396 -4.81 -2.80 11.75
C ARG A 396 -4.28 -1.38 11.71
N PHE A 397 -3.41 -1.07 10.74
CA PHE A 397 -2.90 0.28 10.52
C PHE A 397 -4.03 1.29 10.31
N ALA A 398 -4.98 1.02 9.41
CA ALA A 398 -6.13 1.89 9.14
C ALA A 398 -7.01 2.13 10.38
N SER A 399 -7.26 1.08 11.17
CA SER A 399 -8.07 1.15 12.39
C SER A 399 -7.38 1.97 13.49
N ASP A 400 -6.09 1.75 13.69
CA ASP A 400 -5.29 2.47 14.69
C ASP A 400 -5.13 3.95 14.29
N LEU A 401 -4.98 4.22 12.99
CA LEU A 401 -4.94 5.58 12.44
C LEU A 401 -6.22 6.35 12.78
N TYR A 402 -7.38 5.80 12.44
CA TYR A 402 -8.68 6.42 12.77
C TYR A 402 -8.87 6.55 14.28
N THR A 403 -8.55 5.52 15.06
CA THR A 403 -8.71 5.57 16.52
C THR A 403 -7.84 6.66 17.14
N ASP A 404 -6.59 6.79 16.69
CA ASP A 404 -5.66 7.78 17.21
C ASP A 404 -6.07 9.22 16.85
N THR A 405 -6.60 9.50 15.65
CA THR A 405 -7.09 10.86 15.32
C THR A 405 -8.22 11.31 16.24
N ILE A 406 -9.12 10.40 16.64
CA ILE A 406 -10.19 10.65 17.60
C ILE A 406 -9.62 10.85 19.01
N LEU A 407 -8.73 9.96 19.46
CA LEU A 407 -8.14 10.03 20.81
C LEU A 407 -7.22 11.25 20.99
N ARG A 408 -6.45 11.66 19.96
CA ARG A 408 -5.64 12.88 20.00
C ARG A 408 -6.51 14.13 20.17
N PHE A 409 -7.63 14.22 19.44
CA PHE A 409 -8.56 15.33 19.61
C PHE A 409 -9.26 15.31 20.98
N ALA A 410 -9.69 14.13 21.45
CA ALA A 410 -10.23 13.99 22.80
C ALA A 410 -9.23 14.50 23.86
N ARG A 411 -7.92 14.26 23.67
CA ARG A 411 -6.85 14.77 24.54
C ARG A 411 -6.70 16.29 24.51
N THR A 412 -6.92 16.95 23.37
CA THR A 412 -6.87 18.43 23.32
C THR A 412 -8.02 19.08 24.11
N ILE A 413 -9.14 18.37 24.28
CA ILE A 413 -10.28 18.82 25.07
C ILE A 413 -10.12 18.42 26.54
N ASN A 414 -9.74 17.16 26.78
CA ASN A 414 -9.54 16.56 28.09
C ASN A 414 -8.19 15.84 28.12
N GLY A 415 -7.19 16.46 28.76
CA GLY A 415 -5.83 15.92 28.83
C GLY A 415 -5.68 14.55 29.52
N GLN A 416 -6.74 13.99 30.09
CA GLN A 416 -6.77 12.63 30.65
C GLN A 416 -7.29 11.56 29.68
N ALA A 417 -7.69 11.92 28.46
CA ALA A 417 -8.13 10.94 27.46
C ALA A 417 -7.00 9.93 27.13
N PRO A 418 -7.34 8.65 26.91
CA PRO A 418 -6.33 7.61 26.73
C PRO A 418 -5.52 7.79 25.44
N SER A 419 -4.30 7.26 25.45
CA SER A 419 -3.44 7.12 24.27
C SER A 419 -3.51 5.70 23.74
N LEU A 420 -3.50 5.55 22.42
CA LEU A 420 -3.28 4.25 21.79
C LEU A 420 -1.82 3.78 21.95
N TRP A 421 -0.89 4.73 21.93
CA TRP A 421 0.55 4.49 21.97
C TRP A 421 1.07 4.40 23.39
N LYS A 422 1.94 3.41 23.65
CA LYS A 422 2.62 3.18 24.93
C LYS A 422 3.51 4.36 25.31
N THR A 423 4.30 4.84 24.36
CA THR A 423 5.05 6.09 24.47
C THR A 423 4.64 7.02 23.34
N THR A 424 4.82 8.32 23.54
CA THR A 424 4.57 9.34 22.51
C THR A 424 5.88 10.00 22.13
N SER A 425 5.98 10.48 20.90
CA SER A 425 7.07 11.39 20.53
C SER A 425 7.09 12.60 21.48
N PRO A 426 8.27 13.11 21.88
CA PRO A 426 8.35 14.40 22.54
C PRO A 426 7.79 15.49 21.61
N ASP A 427 7.14 16.48 22.19
CA ASP A 427 6.49 17.57 21.46
C ASP A 427 7.53 18.35 20.63
N PRO A 428 7.46 18.30 19.29
CA PRO A 428 8.46 18.93 18.43
C PRO A 428 8.57 20.44 18.65
N SER A 429 7.47 21.11 19.02
CA SER A 429 7.45 22.55 19.28
C SER A 429 8.23 22.96 20.54
N LYS A 430 8.59 22.00 21.39
CA LYS A 430 9.37 22.20 22.63
C LYS A 430 10.80 21.68 22.55
N ARG A 431 11.18 21.09 21.41
CA ARG A 431 12.52 20.56 21.17
C ARG A 431 13.38 21.64 20.51
N ASP A 432 14.68 21.56 20.74
CA ASP A 432 15.66 22.37 20.02
C ASP A 432 15.74 21.87 18.55
N PRO A 433 15.53 22.72 17.53
CA PRO A 433 15.67 22.31 16.14
C PRO A 433 17.03 21.68 15.79
N GLU A 434 18.11 22.08 16.46
CA GLU A 434 19.43 21.45 16.27
C GLU A 434 19.46 19.98 16.74
N SER A 435 18.52 19.58 17.60
CA SER A 435 18.42 18.19 18.10
C SER A 435 17.79 17.21 17.10
N PHE A 436 17.23 17.70 15.99
CA PHE A 436 16.61 16.84 14.98
C PHE A 436 17.62 16.15 14.05
N GLY A 437 18.88 16.58 14.08
CA GLY A 437 19.93 16.08 13.19
C GLY A 437 19.90 16.76 11.82
N ASP A 438 20.51 16.10 10.83
CA ASP A 438 20.50 16.55 9.44
C ASP A 438 19.17 16.17 8.78
N VAL A 439 18.21 17.10 8.78
CA VAL A 439 16.84 16.91 8.29
C VAL A 439 16.36 18.11 7.47
N ASN A 440 15.59 17.83 6.43
CA ASN A 440 14.99 18.80 5.51
C ASN A 440 13.51 18.97 5.84
N THR A 441 13.18 19.95 6.68
CA THR A 441 11.81 20.19 7.16
C THR A 441 10.94 21.01 6.21
N THR A 442 11.55 21.67 5.22
CA THR A 442 10.84 22.47 4.22
C THR A 442 10.43 21.58 3.05
N PRO A 443 9.20 21.69 2.51
CA PRO A 443 8.82 20.93 1.33
C PRO A 443 9.72 21.23 0.13
N HIS A 444 10.35 20.19 -0.40
CA HIS A 444 11.14 20.23 -1.62
C HIS A 444 10.36 19.61 -2.77
N LYS A 445 10.17 20.36 -3.85
CA LYS A 445 9.59 19.84 -5.09
C LYS A 445 10.61 18.97 -5.83
N LEU A 446 10.20 17.77 -6.24
CA LEU A 446 11.01 16.93 -7.12
C LEU A 446 10.79 17.39 -8.56
N GLU A 447 11.86 17.86 -9.19
CA GLU A 447 11.88 18.29 -10.59
C GLU A 447 12.50 17.18 -11.43
N TRP A 448 11.71 16.70 -12.40
CA TRP A 448 12.08 15.60 -13.27
C TRP A 448 12.58 16.11 -14.62
N ASP A 449 13.70 15.59 -15.08
CA ASP A 449 14.23 15.89 -16.40
C ASP A 449 13.46 15.09 -17.46
N MET A 450 12.44 15.73 -18.04
CA MET A 450 11.54 15.12 -19.01
C MET A 450 12.15 15.04 -20.41
N ILE A 451 12.91 13.99 -20.68
CA ILE A 451 13.43 13.67 -22.02
C ILE A 451 12.32 13.17 -22.98
N PRO A 452 12.49 13.23 -24.31
CA PRO A 452 11.45 12.88 -25.29
C PRO A 452 10.84 11.49 -25.07
N GLU A 453 11.65 10.50 -24.70
CA GLU A 453 11.22 9.13 -24.41
C GLU A 453 10.25 9.07 -23.22
N LEU A 454 10.52 9.82 -22.14
CA LEU A 454 9.64 9.88 -20.97
C LEU A 454 8.32 10.60 -21.27
N ASN A 455 8.37 11.69 -22.06
CA ASN A 455 7.15 12.39 -22.49
C ASN A 455 6.22 11.47 -23.29
N VAL A 456 6.78 10.64 -24.17
CA VAL A 456 6.02 9.66 -24.94
C VAL A 456 5.49 8.54 -24.03
N ALA A 457 6.31 8.07 -23.08
CA ALA A 457 5.92 7.03 -22.13
C ALA A 457 4.73 7.45 -21.26
N VAL A 458 4.76 8.67 -20.70
CA VAL A 458 3.65 9.23 -19.91
C VAL A 458 2.36 9.22 -20.72
N ARG A 459 2.39 9.71 -21.96
CA ARG A 459 1.21 9.74 -22.84
C ARG A 459 0.63 8.36 -23.14
N PHE A 460 1.48 7.34 -23.34
CA PHE A 460 0.99 5.99 -23.57
C PHE A 460 0.44 5.35 -22.29
N ALA A 461 1.08 5.59 -21.15
CA ALA A 461 0.56 5.15 -19.85
C ALA A 461 -0.79 5.81 -19.54
N GLU A 462 -0.98 7.09 -19.87
CA GLU A 462 -2.28 7.79 -19.76
C GLU A 462 -3.38 7.09 -20.55
N THR A 463 -3.10 6.78 -21.81
CA THR A 463 -4.07 6.13 -22.69
C THR A 463 -4.43 4.75 -22.17
N ARG A 464 -3.42 3.94 -21.80
CA ARG A 464 -3.63 2.57 -21.32
C ARG A 464 -4.38 2.53 -19.99
N LEU A 465 -4.06 3.43 -19.06
CA LEU A 465 -4.76 3.52 -17.77
C LEU A 465 -6.20 3.99 -17.97
N ALA A 466 -6.45 4.97 -18.83
CA ALA A 466 -7.80 5.42 -19.16
C ALA A 466 -8.66 4.28 -19.75
N ASP A 467 -8.09 3.50 -20.67
CA ASP A 467 -8.76 2.32 -21.25
C ASP A 467 -9.03 1.26 -20.17
N LEU A 468 -8.07 1.02 -19.28
CA LEU A 468 -8.21 0.05 -18.20
C LEU A 468 -9.29 0.47 -17.19
N ILE A 469 -9.33 1.74 -16.81
CA ILE A 469 -10.40 2.30 -15.96
C ILE A 469 -11.75 2.17 -16.68
N GLY A 470 -11.82 2.50 -17.97
CA GLY A 470 -13.06 2.41 -18.76
C GLY A 470 -13.58 0.99 -18.97
N GLN A 471 -12.77 -0.04 -18.74
CA GLN A 471 -13.16 -1.45 -18.78
C GLN A 471 -13.73 -1.97 -17.45
N ASN A 472 -13.66 -1.18 -16.37
CA ASN A 472 -14.10 -1.57 -15.05
C ASN A 472 -15.26 -0.68 -14.56
N GLU A 473 -16.26 -1.30 -13.95
CA GLU A 473 -17.39 -0.62 -13.33
C GLU A 473 -17.29 -0.71 -11.81
N PHE A 474 -17.68 0.36 -11.12
CA PHE A 474 -17.61 0.49 -9.67
C PHE A 474 -19.01 0.72 -9.12
N GLU A 475 -19.46 -0.17 -8.25
CA GLU A 475 -20.73 -0.04 -7.55
C GLU A 475 -20.54 -0.42 -6.09
N CYS A 476 -21.28 0.25 -5.21
CA CYS A 476 -21.24 0.01 -3.77
C CYS A 476 -22.65 -0.15 -3.23
N LEU A 477 -22.93 -1.32 -2.65
CA LEU A 477 -24.20 -1.61 -1.99
C LEU A 477 -24.07 -1.43 -0.48
N ASP A 478 -24.66 -0.37 0.05
CA ASP A 478 -24.91 -0.23 1.50
C ASP A 478 -26.26 -0.89 1.85
N PHE A 479 -26.19 -2.11 2.39
CA PHE A 479 -27.37 -2.91 2.71
C PHE A 479 -27.91 -2.60 4.11
N SER A 480 -28.97 -1.81 4.18
CA SER A 480 -29.58 -1.33 5.43
C SER A 480 -30.69 -2.21 6.01
N GLY A 481 -31.08 -3.30 5.33
CA GLY A 481 -32.22 -4.13 5.75
C GLY A 481 -31.97 -4.92 7.03
N TYR A 482 -30.76 -5.47 7.19
CA TYR A 482 -30.31 -6.20 8.38
C TYR A 482 -28.79 -6.36 8.36
N GLY A 483 -28.22 -6.84 9.46
CA GLY A 483 -26.79 -7.14 9.53
C GLY A 483 -26.50 -8.27 10.52
N LYS A 484 -25.28 -8.25 11.08
CA LYS A 484 -24.75 -9.28 11.98
C LYS A 484 -25.74 -9.72 13.07
N ASN A 485 -26.41 -8.79 13.75
CA ASN A 485 -27.30 -9.12 14.87
C ASN A 485 -28.46 -10.04 14.44
N PHE A 486 -29.12 -9.71 13.34
CA PHE A 486 -30.18 -10.56 12.78
C PHE A 486 -29.63 -11.92 12.35
N ILE A 487 -28.56 -11.94 11.55
CA ILE A 487 -28.00 -13.18 11.00
C ILE A 487 -27.60 -14.16 12.12
N THR A 488 -26.94 -13.64 13.16
CA THR A 488 -26.56 -14.45 14.33
C THR A 488 -27.76 -14.91 15.15
N SER A 489 -28.81 -14.08 15.31
CA SER A 489 -30.05 -14.47 16.00
C SER A 489 -30.79 -15.61 15.30
N MET A 490 -30.60 -15.73 13.98
CA MET A 490 -31.13 -16.82 13.16
C MET A 490 -30.20 -18.05 13.12
N GLY A 491 -29.10 -18.05 13.87
CA GLY A 491 -28.21 -19.21 14.01
C GLY A 491 -27.14 -19.33 12.93
N PHE A 492 -26.94 -18.31 12.09
CA PHE A 492 -25.96 -18.36 11.00
C PHE A 492 -24.66 -17.61 11.34
N SER A 493 -23.55 -18.07 10.75
CA SER A 493 -22.33 -17.26 10.66
C SER A 493 -22.56 -16.10 9.68
N PRO A 494 -22.33 -14.83 10.06
CA PRO A 494 -22.49 -13.68 9.16
C PRO A 494 -21.71 -13.83 7.85
N ASP A 495 -20.46 -14.29 7.96
CA ASP A 495 -19.57 -14.49 6.81
C ASP A 495 -20.12 -15.55 5.84
N ALA A 496 -20.42 -16.75 6.35
CA ALA A 496 -20.97 -17.83 5.54
C ALA A 496 -22.32 -17.45 4.89
N PHE A 497 -23.16 -16.70 5.61
CA PHE A 497 -24.43 -16.22 5.09
C PHE A 497 -24.23 -15.29 3.89
N VAL A 498 -23.30 -14.34 3.99
CA VAL A 498 -22.98 -13.39 2.91
C VAL A 498 -22.33 -14.11 1.73
N GLN A 499 -21.43 -15.08 1.97
CA GLN A 499 -20.87 -15.91 0.91
C GLN A 499 -21.95 -16.69 0.16
N MET A 500 -22.92 -17.26 0.86
CA MET A 500 -24.07 -17.93 0.23
C MET A 500 -24.98 -16.93 -0.51
N ALA A 501 -25.11 -15.70 -0.03
CA ALA A 501 -25.81 -14.65 -0.76
C ALA A 501 -25.11 -14.32 -2.10
N PHE A 502 -23.77 -14.27 -2.14
CA PHE A 502 -23.02 -14.11 -3.39
C PHE A 502 -23.27 -15.27 -4.34
N GLN A 503 -23.23 -16.52 -3.85
CA GLN A 503 -23.52 -17.69 -4.67
C GLN A 503 -24.95 -17.66 -5.23
N ALA A 504 -25.93 -17.30 -4.40
CA ALA A 504 -27.34 -17.20 -4.84
C ALA A 504 -27.53 -16.08 -5.87
N ALA A 505 -26.92 -14.92 -5.66
CA ALA A 505 -26.98 -13.81 -6.61
C ALA A 505 -26.36 -14.17 -7.95
N TYR A 506 -25.15 -14.76 -7.94
CA TYR A 506 -24.45 -15.16 -9.16
C TYR A 506 -25.23 -16.22 -9.94
N TYR A 507 -25.72 -17.26 -9.25
CA TYR A 507 -26.53 -18.29 -9.88
C TYR A 507 -27.85 -17.74 -10.45
N GLY A 508 -28.49 -16.80 -9.76
CA GLY A 508 -29.72 -16.15 -10.24
C GLY A 508 -29.53 -15.34 -11.52
N LEU A 509 -28.36 -14.71 -11.68
CA LEU A 509 -28.03 -13.91 -12.86
C LEU A 509 -27.60 -14.79 -14.06
N TYR A 510 -26.79 -15.81 -13.81
CA TYR A 510 -26.09 -16.54 -14.88
C TYR A 510 -26.54 -17.99 -15.06
N GLY A 511 -27.35 -18.53 -14.15
CA GLY A 511 -27.81 -19.93 -14.20
C GLY A 511 -26.71 -20.97 -14.00
N ARG A 512 -25.53 -20.57 -13.51
CA ARG A 512 -24.37 -21.43 -13.27
C ARG A 512 -23.58 -20.97 -12.04
N VAL A 513 -22.69 -21.82 -11.56
CA VAL A 513 -21.69 -21.48 -10.53
C VAL A 513 -20.31 -21.39 -11.17
N GLU A 514 -19.41 -20.61 -10.57
CA GLU A 514 -18.04 -20.41 -11.03
C GLU A 514 -17.07 -20.49 -9.86
N CYS A 515 -15.77 -20.67 -10.14
CA CYS A 515 -14.76 -20.72 -9.08
C CYS A 515 -14.81 -19.45 -8.21
N THR A 516 -14.99 -19.62 -6.90
CA THR A 516 -15.01 -18.54 -5.92
C THR A 516 -13.84 -18.68 -4.96
N TYR A 517 -13.16 -17.56 -4.68
CA TYR A 517 -12.05 -17.46 -3.74
C TYR A 517 -12.45 -16.54 -2.59
N GLU A 518 -12.15 -16.96 -1.37
CA GLU A 518 -12.18 -16.11 -0.18
C GLU A 518 -10.89 -16.34 0.63
N PRO A 519 -10.15 -15.29 1.02
CA PRO A 519 -8.90 -15.45 1.74
C PRO A 519 -9.13 -15.78 3.23
N ALA A 520 -8.47 -16.83 3.72
CA ALA A 520 -8.32 -17.13 5.14
C ALA A 520 -6.91 -16.77 5.62
N MET A 521 -6.80 -15.95 6.66
CA MET A 521 -5.50 -15.65 7.26
C MET A 521 -4.87 -16.90 7.91
N THR A 522 -3.56 -17.07 7.73
CA THR A 522 -2.75 -18.09 8.41
C THR A 522 -1.72 -17.48 9.36
N LYS A 523 -1.91 -16.22 9.77
CA LYS A 523 -0.99 -15.50 10.69
C LYS A 523 -0.87 -16.14 12.08
N SER A 524 -1.63 -17.17 12.43
CA SER A 524 -1.36 -18.00 13.63
C SER A 524 -0.11 -18.88 13.48
N TYR A 525 0.51 -18.89 12.30
CA TYR A 525 1.78 -19.54 12.01
C TYR A 525 2.86 -18.50 11.73
N LEU A 526 4.12 -18.85 12.02
CA LEU A 526 5.28 -18.01 11.74
C LEU A 526 5.36 -17.75 10.23
N HIS A 527 5.38 -16.47 9.83
CA HIS A 527 5.40 -16.04 8.43
C HIS A 527 4.22 -16.63 7.62
N GLY A 528 3.07 -16.86 8.28
CA GLY A 528 1.84 -17.21 7.61
C GLY A 528 1.34 -16.09 6.71
N ARG A 529 0.83 -16.45 5.53
CA ARG A 529 0.17 -15.55 4.56
C ARG A 529 -1.34 -15.83 4.59
N THR A 530 -1.92 -16.13 3.44
CA THR A 530 -3.32 -16.51 3.26
C THR A 530 -3.46 -17.94 2.74
N GLU A 531 -4.64 -18.49 2.92
CA GLU A 531 -5.08 -19.76 2.37
C GLU A 531 -6.45 -19.57 1.71
N ALA A 532 -6.79 -20.38 0.71
CA ALA A 532 -7.99 -20.21 -0.11
C ALA A 532 -9.19 -20.98 0.46
N ILE A 533 -10.21 -20.26 0.94
CA ILE A 533 -11.55 -20.82 1.14
C ILE A 533 -12.23 -20.91 -0.22
N ARG A 534 -12.68 -22.12 -0.59
CA ARG A 534 -13.45 -22.36 -1.82
C ARG A 534 -14.93 -22.39 -1.46
N SER A 535 -15.62 -21.27 -1.65
CA SER A 535 -17.04 -21.11 -1.27
C SER A 535 -17.99 -22.00 -2.07
N VAL A 536 -17.59 -22.41 -3.28
CA VAL A 536 -18.37 -23.34 -4.10
C VAL A 536 -18.14 -24.77 -3.64
N THR A 537 -19.17 -25.33 -3.05
CA THR A 537 -19.25 -26.72 -2.58
C THR A 537 -20.52 -27.35 -3.09
N ASP A 538 -20.67 -28.67 -2.97
CA ASP A 538 -21.92 -29.32 -3.38
C ASP A 538 -23.11 -28.86 -2.54
N ASP A 539 -22.90 -28.52 -1.27
CA ASP A 539 -23.94 -27.98 -0.41
C ASP A 539 -24.33 -26.56 -0.84
N SER A 540 -23.38 -25.72 -1.28
CA SER A 540 -23.71 -24.39 -1.83
C SER A 540 -24.43 -24.49 -3.17
N VAL A 541 -24.03 -25.41 -4.06
CA VAL A 541 -24.73 -25.67 -5.33
C VAL A 541 -26.16 -26.15 -5.07
N HIS A 542 -26.32 -27.10 -4.14
CA HIS A 542 -27.64 -27.59 -3.75
C HIS A 542 -28.51 -26.47 -3.17
N PHE A 543 -27.94 -25.61 -2.32
CA PHE A 543 -28.62 -24.45 -1.78
C PHE A 543 -29.11 -23.51 -2.89
N VAL A 544 -28.24 -23.06 -3.82
CA VAL A 544 -28.65 -22.08 -4.83
C VAL A 544 -29.69 -22.65 -5.80
N GLN A 545 -29.59 -23.93 -6.16
CA GLN A 545 -30.60 -24.62 -6.96
C GLN A 545 -31.95 -24.70 -6.23
N THR A 546 -31.91 -25.04 -4.94
CA THR A 546 -33.11 -25.13 -4.09
C THR A 546 -33.75 -23.75 -3.88
N PHE A 547 -32.93 -22.71 -3.70
CA PHE A 547 -33.33 -21.33 -3.46
C PHE A 547 -34.09 -20.73 -4.66
N TRP A 548 -33.60 -20.98 -5.89
CA TRP A 548 -34.21 -20.47 -7.12
C TRP A 548 -35.35 -21.34 -7.68
N ALA A 549 -35.47 -22.59 -7.24
CA ALA A 549 -36.61 -23.44 -7.57
C ALA A 549 -37.87 -23.07 -6.75
N ASP A 550 -39.02 -23.59 -7.21
CA ASP A 550 -40.32 -23.44 -6.54
C ASP A 550 -40.45 -24.41 -5.34
N ASN A 551 -39.60 -24.20 -4.34
CA ASN A 551 -39.59 -24.96 -3.08
C ASN A 551 -40.21 -24.13 -1.94
N PRO A 552 -40.77 -24.78 -0.90
CA PRO A 552 -41.17 -24.10 0.33
C PRO A 552 -40.02 -23.37 1.02
N ALA A 553 -40.33 -22.30 1.76
CA ALA A 553 -39.34 -21.49 2.46
C ALA A 553 -38.50 -22.31 3.47
N GLU A 554 -39.12 -23.24 4.20
CA GLU A 554 -38.42 -24.13 5.14
C GLU A 554 -37.31 -24.93 4.45
N THR A 555 -37.60 -25.55 3.30
CA THR A 555 -36.59 -26.31 2.53
C THR A 555 -35.44 -25.42 2.04
N LYS A 556 -35.72 -24.16 1.67
CA LYS A 556 -34.67 -23.20 1.28
C LYS A 556 -33.77 -22.84 2.47
N VAL A 557 -34.36 -22.65 3.64
CA VAL A 557 -33.63 -22.34 4.89
C VAL A 557 -32.78 -23.53 5.34
N GLU A 558 -33.29 -24.75 5.27
CA GLU A 558 -32.53 -25.98 5.59
C GLU A 558 -31.30 -26.14 4.67
N ALA A 559 -31.47 -25.92 3.36
CA ALA A 559 -30.37 -25.98 2.41
C ALA A 559 -29.33 -24.88 2.68
N LEU A 560 -29.79 -23.65 2.99
CA LEU A 560 -28.92 -22.54 3.39
C LEU A 560 -28.12 -22.88 4.65
N GLN A 561 -28.76 -23.47 5.66
CA GLN A 561 -28.10 -23.86 6.90
C GLN A 561 -26.97 -24.85 6.65
N LYS A 562 -27.23 -25.90 5.87
CA LYS A 562 -26.23 -26.90 5.52
C LYS A 562 -25.04 -26.29 4.76
N ALA A 563 -25.31 -25.44 3.78
CA ALA A 563 -24.28 -24.75 3.02
C ALA A 563 -23.43 -23.82 3.91
N CYS A 564 -24.06 -23.09 4.83
CA CYS A 564 -23.36 -22.24 5.79
C CYS A 564 -22.50 -23.04 6.77
N GLU A 565 -22.99 -24.18 7.28
CA GLU A 565 -22.23 -25.07 8.16
C GLU A 565 -20.99 -25.62 7.45
N GLN A 566 -21.13 -26.00 6.18
CA GLN A 566 -20.02 -26.47 5.35
C GLN A 566 -18.99 -25.36 5.08
N HIS A 567 -19.44 -24.12 4.85
CA HIS A 567 -18.55 -22.97 4.70
C HIS A 567 -17.75 -22.71 5.98
N VAL A 568 -18.42 -22.65 7.15
CA VAL A 568 -17.76 -22.47 8.46
C VAL A 568 -16.72 -23.56 8.73
N ASN A 569 -17.02 -24.81 8.36
CA ASN A 569 -16.07 -25.90 8.47
C ASN A 569 -14.85 -25.69 7.56
N SER A 570 -15.07 -25.23 6.33
CA SER A 570 -14.01 -24.92 5.36
C SER A 570 -13.12 -23.77 5.86
N THR A 571 -13.71 -22.66 6.34
CA THR A 571 -12.99 -21.55 6.99
C THR A 571 -12.11 -22.03 8.14
N ARG A 572 -12.63 -22.92 9.00
CA ARG A 572 -11.88 -23.48 10.14
C ARG A 572 -10.69 -24.32 9.70
N LEU A 573 -10.81 -25.06 8.60
CA LEU A 573 -9.72 -25.87 8.04
C LEU A 573 -8.65 -24.98 7.40
N CYS A 574 -9.05 -23.97 6.62
CA CYS A 574 -8.12 -23.03 5.98
C CYS A 574 -7.32 -22.23 7.03
N ALA A 575 -7.98 -21.74 8.09
CA ALA A 575 -7.31 -21.03 9.19
C ALA A 575 -6.29 -21.90 9.96
N LYS A 576 -6.39 -23.23 9.86
CA LYS A 576 -5.42 -24.19 10.41
C LYS A 576 -4.37 -24.64 9.39
N ALA A 577 -4.31 -24.02 8.22
CA ALA A 577 -3.49 -24.45 7.08
C ALA A 577 -3.68 -25.94 6.76
N GLN A 578 -4.93 -26.41 6.90
CA GLN A 578 -5.33 -27.80 6.69
C GLN A 578 -6.30 -27.93 5.51
N SER A 579 -6.52 -26.89 4.72
CA SER A 579 -7.23 -27.02 3.45
C SER A 579 -6.31 -27.60 2.37
N GLN A 580 -6.69 -27.48 1.11
CA GLN A 580 -5.83 -27.85 -0.01
C GLN A 580 -4.65 -26.88 -0.03
N ALA A 581 -3.52 -27.24 0.60
CA ALA A 581 -2.37 -26.35 0.53
C ALA A 581 -2.00 -26.09 -0.93
N ALA A 582 -1.95 -24.80 -1.27
CA ALA A 582 -1.21 -24.22 -2.39
C ALA A 582 -1.60 -24.74 -3.79
N MET A 583 -2.89 -24.82 -4.10
CA MET A 583 -3.36 -24.73 -5.49
C MET A 583 -4.18 -23.45 -5.63
N ASP A 584 -3.50 -22.30 -5.55
CA ASP A 584 -4.11 -21.02 -5.89
C ASP A 584 -3.88 -20.76 -7.37
N THR A 585 -4.88 -21.09 -8.18
CA THR A 585 -4.88 -20.84 -9.63
C THR A 585 -5.07 -19.38 -10.00
N GLN A 586 -5.20 -18.48 -9.02
CA GLN A 586 -5.24 -17.02 -9.27
C GLN A 586 -3.84 -16.42 -9.47
N VAL A 587 -2.77 -17.20 -9.28
CA VAL A 587 -1.39 -16.73 -9.52
C VAL A 587 -0.62 -17.59 -10.54
N LEU A 588 -1.35 -18.28 -11.42
CA LEU A 588 -0.81 -18.91 -12.64
C LEU A 588 -1.33 -18.21 -13.89
#